data_AF-A0A813EMH1-F1
#
_entry.id   AF-A0A813EMH1-F1
#
_cell.length_a   1.000
_cell.length_b   1.000
_cell.length_c   1.000
_cell.angle_alpha   90.00
_cell.angle_beta   90.00
_cell.angle_gamma   90.00
#
_symmetry.space_group_name_H-M   'P 1'
#
loop_
_entity.id
_entity.type
_entity.pdbx_description
1 polymer ?
#
loop_
_entity_poly.entity_id
_entity_poly.type
_entity_poly.pdbx_seq_one_letter_code
_entity_poly.pdbx_strand_id
1 'polypeptide(L)'
;MAFVKDDDDKPDEKPDEKPEMSPWAQPDLEEDKPKRVVGWRMGQAFTEEEVREIMRKEKGARQEYRGLKKAVTKSRQKEQKDPMVGLPPTWQAFWSTVPHLDPQDAHKQFLKEEQKRARTAEKEAAAKSDLEGLAVEPEAAGPLGETTEEEIRRLERRVADMREVLQDKERVSLEWDKKLARCKRLREEADERARRVKRKVEDASYHHGVTVGKMRSSDGYFRYLYEDTQSDQQKKVISLKRSCALMEKQMDLLKGHVRLLLKVAAEDGSLAEGRSAPSELPDGELPKLPPPTPHRMPPRSPELHH
;
A
#
# COMPACT_ATOMS: atom_id res chain seq x y z
N MET A 1 -63.11 56.73 -2.90
CA MET A 1 -62.45 56.15 -4.09
C MET A 1 -61.25 55.37 -3.59
N ALA A 2 -61.38 54.04 -3.53
CA ALA A 2 -60.39 53.15 -2.93
C ALA A 2 -59.51 52.57 -4.05
N PHE A 3 -58.20 52.66 -3.87
CA PHE A 3 -57.20 51.99 -4.70
C PHE A 3 -57.17 50.51 -4.32
N VAL A 4 -57.56 49.64 -5.25
CA VAL A 4 -57.32 48.19 -5.18
C VAL A 4 -55.91 47.98 -5.74
N LYS A 5 -55.01 47.47 -4.89
CA LYS A 5 -53.71 46.92 -5.30
C LYS A 5 -53.90 45.41 -5.36
N ASP A 6 -53.88 44.88 -6.58
CA ASP A 6 -53.78 43.45 -6.84
C ASP A 6 -52.31 43.04 -6.61
N ASP A 7 -52.08 42.26 -5.56
CA ASP A 7 -50.82 41.55 -5.27
C ASP A 7 -50.98 40.09 -5.73
N ASP A 8 -50.76 39.83 -7.01
CA ASP A 8 -50.65 38.48 -7.57
C ASP A 8 -49.47 38.43 -8.54
N ASP A 9 -48.30 38.02 -8.03
CA ASP A 9 -47.26 37.32 -8.79
C ASP A 9 -46.15 36.86 -7.82
N LYS A 10 -46.37 35.70 -7.18
CA LYS A 10 -45.29 34.95 -6.54
C LYS A 10 -44.81 33.89 -7.54
N PRO A 11 -43.54 33.94 -7.99
CA PRO A 11 -42.99 32.90 -8.85
C PRO A 11 -42.84 31.58 -8.07
N ASP A 12 -43.27 30.49 -8.68
CA ASP A 12 -43.07 29.12 -8.18
C ASP A 12 -41.57 28.83 -7.97
N GLU A 13 -41.13 28.84 -6.71
CA GLU A 13 -39.84 28.29 -6.30
C GLU A 13 -39.85 26.78 -6.53
N LYS A 14 -39.15 26.33 -7.57
CA LYS A 14 -38.81 24.92 -7.75
C LYS A 14 -37.97 24.48 -6.55
N PRO A 15 -38.31 23.37 -5.86
CA PRO A 15 -37.49 22.88 -4.76
C PRO A 15 -36.11 22.53 -5.29
N ASP A 16 -35.08 23.16 -4.72
CA ASP A 16 -33.68 22.86 -4.97
C ASP A 16 -33.42 21.37 -4.67
N GLU A 17 -33.29 20.58 -5.73
CA GLU A 17 -32.85 19.20 -5.70
C GLU A 17 -31.37 19.20 -5.29
N LYS A 18 -31.13 19.16 -3.97
CA LYS A 18 -29.78 19.09 -3.41
C LYS A 18 -29.10 17.84 -4.00
N PRO A 19 -27.88 17.97 -4.53
CA PRO A 19 -27.17 16.82 -5.10
C PRO A 19 -27.09 15.72 -4.05
N GLU A 20 -27.46 14.49 -4.42
CA GLU A 20 -27.25 13.30 -3.60
C GLU A 20 -25.77 13.25 -3.22
N MET A 21 -25.44 13.72 -2.02
CA MET A 21 -24.09 13.67 -1.51
C MET A 21 -23.74 12.21 -1.31
N SER A 22 -22.54 11.86 -1.78
CA SER A 22 -21.96 10.53 -1.64
C SER A 22 -22.23 9.96 -0.23
N PRO A 23 -22.66 8.68 -0.11
CA PRO A 23 -22.98 8.04 1.18
C PRO A 23 -21.78 7.98 2.16
N TRP A 24 -20.60 8.41 1.71
CA TRP A 24 -19.38 8.54 2.50
C TRP A 24 -19.19 9.91 3.16
N ALA A 25 -19.99 10.93 2.79
CA ALA A 25 -19.75 12.32 3.13
C ALA A 25 -20.52 12.86 4.35
N GLN A 26 -21.43 12.08 4.94
CA GLN A 26 -22.21 12.52 6.11
C GLN A 26 -21.94 11.64 7.35
N PRO A 27 -20.98 12.02 8.21
CA PRO A 27 -20.60 11.24 9.38
C PRO A 27 -21.60 11.27 10.56
N ASP A 28 -22.62 12.11 10.53
CA ASP A 28 -23.39 12.48 11.73
C ASP A 28 -24.88 12.05 11.74
N LEU A 29 -25.36 11.30 10.74
CA LEU A 29 -26.71 10.70 10.80
C LEU A 29 -26.70 9.53 11.80
N GLU A 30 -27.26 9.75 12.99
CA GLU A 30 -27.26 8.76 14.08
C GLU A 30 -27.94 7.44 13.71
N GLU A 31 -28.83 7.46 12.73
CA GLU A 31 -29.59 6.30 12.25
C GLU A 31 -28.73 5.30 11.46
N ASP A 32 -27.59 5.73 10.89
CA ASP A 32 -26.71 4.88 10.06
C ASP A 32 -25.47 4.34 10.80
N LYS A 33 -25.30 4.69 12.07
CA LYS A 33 -24.21 4.16 12.94
C LYS A 33 -24.09 2.63 12.90
N PRO A 34 -25.17 1.82 12.99
CA PRO A 34 -25.05 0.35 13.01
C PRO A 34 -24.70 -0.26 11.65
N LYS A 35 -25.01 0.42 10.54
CA LYS A 35 -24.73 -0.06 9.18
C LYS A 35 -23.36 0.35 8.66
N ARG A 36 -22.63 1.18 9.42
CA ARG A 36 -21.34 1.70 9.00
C ARG A 36 -20.28 0.62 8.97
N VAL A 37 -19.56 0.55 7.85
CA VAL A 37 -18.41 -0.35 7.68
C VAL A 37 -17.24 0.19 8.50
N VAL A 38 -16.77 -0.61 9.47
CA VAL A 38 -15.65 -0.30 10.38
C VAL A 38 -14.36 -0.97 9.93
N GLY A 39 -14.44 -2.03 9.15
CA GLY A 39 -13.26 -2.74 8.65
C GLY A 39 -13.56 -3.69 7.50
N TRP A 40 -12.51 -4.25 6.92
CA TRP A 40 -12.58 -5.22 5.84
C TRP A 40 -11.76 -6.45 6.20
N ARG A 41 -12.28 -7.65 5.95
CA ARG A 41 -11.54 -8.92 6.08
C ARG A 41 -11.93 -9.83 4.93
N MET A 42 -10.94 -10.31 4.18
CA MET A 42 -11.14 -11.14 2.98
C MET A 42 -12.11 -10.53 1.94
N GLY A 43 -12.07 -9.21 1.76
CA GLY A 43 -12.94 -8.52 0.80
C GLY A 43 -14.39 -8.32 1.26
N GLN A 44 -14.77 -8.81 2.44
CA GLN A 44 -16.06 -8.54 3.05
C GLN A 44 -15.95 -7.33 3.99
N ALA A 45 -16.90 -6.41 3.88
CA ALA A 45 -17.08 -5.29 4.77
C ALA A 45 -17.71 -5.76 6.10
N PHE A 46 -17.20 -5.26 7.21
CA PHE A 46 -17.70 -5.57 8.55
C PHE A 46 -18.24 -4.33 9.25
N THR A 47 -19.41 -4.46 9.84
CA THR A 47 -20.04 -3.48 10.73
C THR A 47 -19.48 -3.58 12.15
N GLU A 48 -19.75 -2.58 12.99
CA GLU A 48 -19.25 -2.58 14.37
C GLU A 48 -19.79 -3.78 15.17
N GLU A 49 -21.04 -4.17 14.94
CA GLU A 49 -21.66 -5.31 15.62
C GLU A 49 -21.00 -6.62 15.25
N GLU A 50 -20.74 -6.84 13.95
CA GLU A 50 -20.03 -8.02 13.46
C GLU A 50 -18.59 -8.06 13.98
N VAL A 51 -17.89 -6.93 14.06
CA VAL A 51 -16.56 -6.86 14.68
C VAL A 51 -16.62 -7.24 16.16
N ARG A 52 -17.62 -6.77 16.92
CA ARG A 52 -17.82 -7.18 18.32
C ARG A 52 -18.13 -8.67 18.42
N GLU A 53 -18.93 -9.23 17.52
CA GLU A 53 -19.29 -10.64 17.51
C GLU A 53 -18.09 -11.53 17.17
N ILE A 54 -17.29 -11.18 16.17
CA ILE A 54 -16.02 -11.84 15.83
C ILE A 54 -15.08 -11.82 17.03
N MET A 55 -14.96 -10.68 17.71
CA MET A 55 -14.15 -10.56 18.92
C MET A 55 -14.67 -11.41 20.09
N ARG A 56 -15.97 -11.76 20.14
CA ARG A 56 -16.52 -12.69 21.12
C ARG A 56 -16.26 -14.14 20.74
N LYS A 57 -16.51 -14.52 19.49
CA LYS A 57 -16.42 -15.89 18.97
C LYS A 57 -14.98 -16.35 18.76
N GLU A 58 -14.14 -15.51 18.17
CA GLU A 58 -12.76 -15.88 17.78
C GLU A 58 -11.74 -15.46 18.86
N LYS A 59 -11.01 -16.43 19.40
CA LYS A 59 -9.90 -16.17 20.34
C LYS A 59 -8.67 -15.58 19.62
N GLY A 60 -8.43 -15.98 18.37
CA GLY A 60 -7.32 -15.48 17.54
C GLY A 60 -7.43 -13.98 17.26
N ALA A 61 -8.59 -13.52 16.76
CA ALA A 61 -8.87 -12.11 16.49
C ALA A 61 -8.65 -11.22 17.73
N ARG A 62 -9.00 -11.70 18.93
CA ARG A 62 -8.72 -10.99 20.19
C ARG A 62 -7.24 -10.82 20.48
N GLN A 63 -6.42 -11.83 20.21
CA GLN A 63 -4.98 -11.76 20.43
C GLN A 63 -4.34 -10.79 19.43
N GLU A 64 -4.75 -10.85 18.16
CA GLU A 64 -4.31 -9.93 17.12
C GLU A 64 -4.67 -8.49 17.45
N TYR A 65 -5.92 -8.21 17.81
CA TYR A 65 -6.37 -6.87 18.22
C TYR A 65 -5.59 -6.35 19.43
N ARG A 66 -5.34 -7.20 20.45
CA ARG A 66 -4.50 -6.84 21.60
C ARG A 66 -3.05 -6.56 21.18
N GLY A 67 -2.51 -7.31 20.23
CA GLY A 67 -1.19 -7.09 19.66
C GLY A 67 -1.09 -5.76 18.92
N LEU A 68 -2.05 -5.48 18.03
CA LEU A 68 -2.20 -4.23 17.29
C LEU A 68 -2.35 -3.04 18.25
N LYS A 69 -3.24 -3.14 19.24
CA LYS A 69 -3.42 -2.09 20.25
C LYS A 69 -2.11 -1.81 20.99
N LYS A 70 -1.38 -2.86 21.40
CA LYS A 70 -0.05 -2.71 22.03
C LYS A 70 0.96 -2.05 21.08
N ALA A 71 0.98 -2.42 19.80
CA ALA A 71 1.87 -1.83 18.80
C ALA A 71 1.57 -0.33 18.59
N VAL A 72 0.29 0.04 18.42
CA VAL A 72 -0.15 1.43 18.26
C VAL A 72 0.15 2.26 19.51
N THR A 73 -0.07 1.72 20.71
CA THR A 73 0.31 2.44 21.94
C THR A 73 1.82 2.63 22.04
N LYS A 74 2.62 1.66 21.59
CA LYS A 74 4.09 1.77 21.56
C LYS A 74 4.56 2.78 20.53
N SER A 75 3.97 2.82 19.32
CA SER A 75 4.33 3.81 18.30
C SER A 75 3.98 5.22 18.74
N ARG A 76 2.78 5.43 19.30
CA ARG A 76 2.36 6.74 19.83
C ARG A 76 3.25 7.23 20.98
N GLN A 77 3.73 6.33 21.83
CA GLN A 77 4.69 6.67 22.88
C GLN A 77 6.08 7.03 22.34
N LYS A 78 6.47 6.52 21.17
CA LYS A 78 7.72 6.87 20.50
C LYS A 78 7.66 8.24 19.81
N GLU A 79 6.49 8.63 19.30
CA GLU A 79 6.31 9.93 18.63
C GLU A 79 6.24 11.12 19.60
N GLN A 80 5.86 10.89 20.86
CA GLN A 80 5.57 11.97 21.82
C GLN A 80 6.66 12.24 22.86
N LYS A 81 7.73 11.45 22.91
CA LYS A 81 8.82 11.66 23.87
C LYS A 81 10.05 12.14 23.14
N ASP A 82 10.48 13.34 23.49
CA ASP A 82 11.80 13.84 23.12
C ASP A 82 12.85 12.77 23.48
N PRO A 83 13.58 12.23 22.49
CA PRO A 83 14.49 11.12 22.69
C PRO A 83 15.64 11.46 23.67
N MET A 84 15.87 12.74 23.96
CA MET A 84 16.96 13.21 24.82
C MET A 84 16.60 13.30 26.31
N VAL A 85 15.32 13.24 26.67
CA VAL A 85 14.88 13.38 28.08
C VAL A 85 15.32 12.17 28.90
N GLY A 86 16.18 12.39 29.90
CA GLY A 86 16.66 11.39 30.86
C GLY A 86 18.03 10.78 30.58
N LEU A 87 18.71 11.18 29.51
CA LEU A 87 20.11 10.78 29.23
C LEU A 87 21.12 11.69 29.95
N PRO A 88 22.28 11.17 30.40
CA PRO A 88 23.37 12.00 30.91
C PRO A 88 23.84 13.04 29.88
N PRO A 89 24.31 14.24 30.28
CA PRO A 89 24.74 15.29 29.35
C PRO A 89 25.82 14.85 28.35
N THR A 90 26.73 13.96 28.76
CA THR A 90 27.76 13.36 27.90
C THR A 90 27.19 12.51 26.78
N TRP A 91 26.07 11.82 27.04
CA TRP A 91 25.34 11.03 26.04
C TRP A 91 24.52 11.91 25.11
N GLN A 92 23.88 12.98 25.63
CA GLN A 92 23.13 13.93 24.81
C GLN A 92 24.03 14.60 23.75
N ALA A 93 25.26 14.98 24.13
CA ALA A 93 26.23 15.60 23.23
C ALA A 93 26.73 14.66 22.11
N PHE A 94 26.85 13.35 22.39
CA PHE A 94 27.23 12.36 21.38
C PHE A 94 26.09 12.13 20.37
N TRP A 95 24.85 12.05 20.85
CA TRP A 95 23.70 11.69 20.02
C TRP A 95 23.13 12.82 19.17
N SER A 96 23.42 14.08 19.49
CA SER A 96 23.16 15.20 18.60
C SER A 96 23.89 15.08 17.24
N THR A 97 24.95 14.27 17.18
CA THR A 97 25.74 14.04 15.96
C THR A 97 25.30 12.82 15.13
N VAL A 98 24.41 11.96 15.66
CA VAL A 98 23.98 10.71 15.01
C VAL A 98 22.45 10.57 15.06
N PRO A 99 21.71 11.26 14.17
CA PRO A 99 20.25 11.42 14.29
C PRO A 99 19.40 10.16 13.96
N HIS A 100 20.01 9.07 13.52
CA HIS A 100 19.30 7.88 13.00
C HIS A 100 19.27 6.68 13.96
N LEU A 101 19.80 6.83 15.17
CA LEU A 101 19.88 5.77 16.18
C LEU A 101 19.19 6.24 17.47
N ASP A 102 18.45 5.35 18.10
CA ASP A 102 17.70 5.64 19.33
C ASP A 102 18.66 5.72 20.53
N PRO A 103 18.87 6.92 21.13
CA PRO A 103 19.88 7.12 22.17
C PRO A 103 19.54 6.38 23.47
N GLN A 104 18.26 6.15 23.74
CA GLN A 104 17.82 5.45 24.94
C GLN A 104 18.11 3.96 24.86
N ASP A 105 17.91 3.36 23.69
CA ASP A 105 18.20 1.94 23.48
C ASP A 105 19.71 1.68 23.45
N ALA A 106 20.50 2.60 22.90
CA ALA A 106 21.97 2.52 22.97
C ALA A 106 22.49 2.61 24.42
N HIS A 107 21.98 3.55 25.22
CA HIS A 107 22.37 3.66 26.64
C HIS A 107 21.99 2.41 27.46
N LYS A 108 20.80 1.83 27.20
CA LYS A 108 20.42 0.55 27.82
C LYS A 108 21.31 -0.61 27.40
N GLN A 109 21.77 -0.64 26.15
CA GLN A 109 22.72 -1.65 25.67
C GLN A 109 24.08 -1.46 26.36
N PHE A 110 24.58 -0.24 26.45
CA PHE A 110 25.81 0.08 27.15
C PHE A 110 25.78 -0.37 28.62
N LEU A 111 24.71 -0.05 29.36
CA LEU A 111 24.57 -0.50 30.76
C LEU A 111 24.54 -2.04 30.87
N LYS A 112 23.92 -2.73 29.91
CA LYS A 112 23.92 -4.20 29.89
C LYS A 112 25.30 -4.77 29.56
N GLU A 113 26.04 -4.14 28.65
CA GLU A 113 27.40 -4.54 28.31
C GLU A 113 28.35 -4.28 29.47
N GLU A 114 28.23 -3.16 30.17
CA GLU A 114 29.00 -2.83 31.35
C GLU A 114 28.73 -3.84 32.48
N GLN A 115 27.45 -4.17 32.74
CA GLN A 115 27.09 -5.22 33.71
C GLN A 115 27.61 -6.61 33.30
N LYS A 116 27.54 -6.97 32.02
CA LYS A 116 28.10 -8.23 31.53
C LYS A 116 29.61 -8.25 31.71
N ARG A 117 30.30 -7.15 31.39
CA ARG A 117 31.74 -7.00 31.51
C ARG A 117 32.19 -7.07 32.97
N ALA A 118 31.44 -6.46 33.89
CA ALA A 118 31.67 -6.58 35.32
C ALA A 118 31.52 -8.04 35.80
N ARG A 119 30.45 -8.73 35.37
CA ARG A 119 30.23 -10.15 35.72
C ARG A 119 31.30 -11.09 35.13
N THR A 120 31.79 -10.83 33.93
CA THR A 120 32.88 -11.62 33.36
C THR A 120 34.19 -11.34 34.07
N ALA A 121 34.47 -10.08 34.42
CA ALA A 121 35.66 -9.70 35.18
C ALA A 121 35.66 -10.31 36.59
N GLU A 122 34.50 -10.34 37.26
CA GLU A 122 34.33 -11.01 38.56
C GLU A 122 34.57 -12.52 38.47
N LYS A 123 34.05 -13.17 37.42
CA LYS A 123 34.29 -14.59 37.16
C LYS A 123 35.75 -14.90 36.81
N GLU A 124 36.41 -14.03 36.04
CA GLU A 124 37.82 -14.16 35.72
C GLU A 124 38.71 -13.92 36.94
N ALA A 125 38.34 -12.98 37.82
CA ALA A 125 39.02 -12.74 39.08
C ALA A 125 38.87 -13.94 40.04
N ALA A 126 37.66 -14.51 40.13
CA ALA A 126 37.41 -15.75 40.89
C ALA A 126 38.18 -16.94 40.31
N ALA A 127 38.19 -17.11 38.98
CA ALA A 127 38.94 -18.18 38.32
C ALA A 127 40.46 -18.03 38.48
N LYS A 128 40.99 -16.80 38.50
CA LYS A 128 42.41 -16.54 38.78
C LYS A 128 42.76 -16.83 40.24
N SER A 129 41.90 -16.45 41.18
CA SER A 129 42.01 -16.82 42.61
C SER A 129 42.06 -18.34 42.80
N ASP A 130 41.19 -19.09 42.12
CA ASP A 130 41.16 -20.55 42.22
C ASP A 130 42.36 -21.21 41.54
N LEU A 131 42.92 -20.61 40.48
CA LEU A 131 44.13 -21.09 39.80
C LEU A 131 45.41 -20.79 40.62
N GLU A 132 45.43 -19.67 41.34
CA GLU A 132 46.54 -19.26 42.22
C GLU A 132 46.56 -20.10 43.52
N GLY A 133 45.41 -20.62 43.96
CA GLY A 133 45.33 -21.66 44.99
C GLY A 133 45.79 -23.06 44.53
N LEU A 134 45.93 -23.29 43.22
CA LEU A 134 46.48 -24.52 42.62
C LEU A 134 47.93 -24.35 42.12
N ALA A 135 48.50 -23.15 42.26
CA ALA A 135 49.92 -22.91 42.06
C ALA A 135 50.69 -23.60 43.20
N VAL A 136 50.98 -24.87 42.95
CA VAL A 136 51.99 -25.73 43.59
C VAL A 136 52.87 -24.96 44.57
N GLU A 137 52.53 -25.06 45.86
CA GLU A 137 53.51 -24.99 46.94
C GLU A 137 54.68 -25.90 46.52
N PRO A 138 55.90 -25.36 46.30
CA PRO A 138 57.06 -26.20 46.04
C PRO A 138 57.21 -27.08 47.27
N GLU A 139 57.03 -28.39 47.12
CA GLU A 139 57.15 -29.36 48.21
C GLU A 139 58.39 -29.05 49.05
N ALA A 140 58.15 -28.46 50.22
CA ALA A 140 59.11 -28.47 51.29
C ALA A 140 59.46 -29.93 51.55
N ALA A 141 60.76 -30.23 51.44
CA ALA A 141 61.35 -31.53 51.68
C ALA A 141 60.64 -32.27 52.83
N GLY A 142 59.91 -33.33 52.48
CA GLY A 142 59.30 -34.23 53.44
C GLY A 142 60.39 -34.82 54.36
N PRO A 143 60.04 -35.11 55.63
CA PRO A 143 60.99 -35.57 56.62
C PRO A 143 61.64 -36.88 56.17
N LEU A 144 62.97 -36.90 56.21
CA LEU A 144 63.85 -38.06 55.98
C LEU A 144 63.32 -39.31 56.72
N GLY A 145 62.54 -40.15 56.04
CA GLY A 145 61.94 -41.33 56.67
C GLY A 145 60.93 -42.13 55.84
N GLU A 146 60.32 -41.56 54.80
CA GLU A 146 59.50 -42.37 53.87
C GLU A 146 60.41 -43.26 53.03
N THR A 147 60.13 -44.56 53.06
CA THR A 147 60.89 -45.53 52.26
C THR A 147 60.66 -45.23 50.79
N THR A 148 61.68 -45.45 49.94
CA THR A 148 61.57 -45.19 48.49
C THR A 148 60.36 -45.86 47.83
N GLU A 149 59.85 -46.96 48.40
CA GLU A 149 58.65 -47.66 47.96
C GLU A 149 57.34 -46.88 48.21
N GLU A 150 57.24 -46.12 49.30
CA GLU A 150 56.05 -45.32 49.61
C GLU A 150 55.93 -44.12 48.68
N GLU A 151 57.05 -43.48 48.37
CA GLU A 151 57.11 -42.39 47.39
C GLU A 151 56.80 -42.90 45.97
N ILE A 152 57.30 -44.08 45.59
CA ILE A 152 56.91 -44.73 44.32
C ILE A 152 55.38 -44.93 44.27
N ARG A 153 54.77 -45.48 45.33
CA ARG A 153 53.30 -45.68 45.39
C ARG A 153 52.52 -44.36 45.37
N ARG A 154 53.08 -43.28 45.89
CA ARG A 154 52.47 -41.94 45.86
C ARG A 154 52.51 -41.37 44.45
N LEU A 155 53.66 -41.47 43.78
CA LEU A 155 53.82 -41.04 42.38
C LEU A 155 52.96 -41.87 41.43
N GLU A 156 52.85 -43.19 41.63
CA GLU A 156 51.97 -44.06 40.84
C GLU A 156 50.51 -43.65 40.95
N ARG A 157 50.03 -43.35 42.17
CA ARG A 157 48.67 -42.82 42.39
C ARG A 157 48.46 -41.49 41.68
N ARG A 158 49.41 -40.55 41.80
CA ARG A 158 49.34 -39.25 41.12
C ARG A 158 49.31 -39.41 39.60
N VAL A 159 50.09 -40.33 39.04
CA VAL A 159 50.07 -40.64 37.60
C VAL A 159 48.73 -41.25 37.18
N ALA A 160 48.12 -42.11 38.00
CA ALA A 160 46.80 -42.65 37.76
C ALA A 160 45.72 -41.55 37.74
N ASP A 161 45.71 -40.66 38.74
CA ASP A 161 44.77 -39.54 38.82
C ASP A 161 44.92 -38.59 37.63
N MET A 162 46.16 -38.26 37.22
CA MET A 162 46.40 -37.44 36.03
C MET A 162 45.90 -38.10 34.74
N ARG A 163 46.03 -39.44 34.63
CA ARG A 163 45.51 -40.17 33.46
C ARG A 163 43.99 -40.10 33.40
N GLU A 164 43.30 -40.21 34.53
CA GLU A 164 41.84 -40.06 34.58
C GLU A 164 41.41 -38.65 34.17
N VAL A 165 42.07 -37.61 34.70
CA VAL A 165 41.80 -36.22 34.32
C VAL A 165 42.04 -35.97 32.82
N LEU A 166 43.09 -36.58 32.24
CA LEU A 166 43.34 -36.49 30.80
C LEU A 166 42.23 -37.16 29.99
N GLN A 167 41.77 -38.35 30.40
CA GLN A 167 40.65 -39.04 29.74
C GLN A 167 39.36 -38.23 29.79
N ASP A 168 39.05 -37.58 30.91
CA ASP A 168 37.86 -36.73 31.03
C ASP A 168 37.98 -35.46 30.17
N LYS A 169 39.16 -34.86 30.10
CA LYS A 169 39.41 -33.73 29.18
C LYS A 169 39.26 -34.15 27.71
N GLU A 170 39.74 -35.33 27.34
CA GLU A 170 39.55 -35.89 26.00
C GLU A 170 38.06 -36.12 25.69
N ARG A 171 37.29 -36.69 26.63
CA ARG A 171 35.83 -36.86 26.47
C ARG A 171 35.12 -35.52 26.26
N VAL A 172 35.45 -34.52 27.07
CA VAL A 172 34.89 -33.17 26.94
C VAL A 172 35.26 -32.55 25.59
N SER A 173 36.51 -32.70 25.15
CA SER A 173 36.94 -32.24 23.82
C SER A 173 36.10 -32.87 22.70
N LEU A 174 35.91 -34.20 22.74
CA LEU A 174 35.09 -34.92 21.75
C LEU A 174 33.62 -34.48 21.77
N GLU A 175 33.06 -34.15 22.93
CA GLU A 175 31.71 -33.59 23.01
C GLU A 175 31.62 -32.20 22.37
N TRP A 176 32.62 -31.35 22.59
CA TRP A 176 32.70 -30.04 21.94
C TRP A 176 32.86 -30.16 20.44
N ASP A 177 33.67 -31.09 19.94
CA ASP A 177 33.80 -31.37 18.51
C ASP A 177 32.48 -31.83 17.89
N LYS A 178 31.73 -32.70 18.58
CA LYS A 178 30.37 -33.11 18.16
C LYS A 178 29.41 -31.92 18.12
N LYS A 179 29.44 -31.04 19.14
CA LYS A 179 28.62 -29.82 19.17
C LYS A 179 28.99 -28.88 18.04
N LEU A 180 30.28 -28.71 17.76
CA LEU A 180 30.80 -27.85 16.69
C LEU A 180 30.41 -28.39 15.31
N ALA A 181 30.52 -29.70 15.09
CA ALA A 181 30.05 -30.36 13.86
C ALA A 181 28.53 -30.17 13.67
N ARG A 182 27.73 -30.30 14.74
CA ARG A 182 26.29 -30.04 14.68
C ARG A 182 25.98 -28.58 14.31
N CYS A 183 26.69 -27.62 14.90
CA CYS A 183 26.53 -26.20 14.57
C CYS A 183 26.88 -25.90 13.10
N LYS A 184 27.96 -26.49 12.58
CA LYS A 184 28.34 -26.36 11.15
C LYS A 184 27.23 -26.88 10.23
N ARG A 185 26.69 -28.07 10.51
CA ARG A 185 25.58 -28.64 9.74
C ARG A 185 24.33 -27.76 9.76
N LEU A 186 23.94 -27.27 10.94
CA LEU A 186 22.78 -26.38 11.07
C LEU A 186 22.97 -25.06 10.32
N ARG A 187 24.20 -24.54 10.26
CA ARG A 187 24.55 -23.35 9.47
C ARG A 187 24.39 -23.61 7.98
N GLU A 188 24.91 -24.73 7.47
CA GLU A 188 24.76 -25.12 6.07
C GLU A 188 23.28 -25.30 5.68
N GLU A 189 22.50 -25.99 6.50
CA GLU A 189 21.04 -26.14 6.30
C GLU A 189 20.29 -24.80 6.33
N ALA A 190 20.73 -23.84 7.15
CA ALA A 190 20.17 -22.49 7.19
C ALA A 190 20.53 -21.69 5.93
N ASP A 191 21.79 -21.77 5.48
CA ASP A 191 22.26 -21.12 4.26
C ASP A 191 21.54 -21.65 3.02
N GLU A 192 21.30 -22.97 2.93
CA GLU A 192 20.49 -23.55 1.87
C GLU A 192 19.05 -23.04 1.88
N ARG A 193 18.41 -22.99 3.06
CA ARG A 193 17.05 -22.45 3.19
C ARG A 193 17.00 -20.98 2.77
N ALA A 194 17.99 -20.18 3.18
CA ALA A 194 18.09 -18.78 2.79
C ALA A 194 18.23 -18.64 1.26
N ARG A 195 19.06 -19.46 0.61
CA ARG A 195 19.19 -19.47 -0.86
C ARG A 195 17.88 -19.84 -1.55
N ARG A 196 17.14 -20.84 -1.04
CA ARG A 196 15.83 -21.24 -1.60
C ARG A 196 14.80 -20.11 -1.47
N VAL A 197 14.74 -19.45 -0.32
CA VAL A 197 13.85 -18.29 -0.10
C VAL A 197 14.23 -17.14 -1.03
N LYS A 198 15.53 -16.82 -1.14
CA LYS A 198 16.02 -15.77 -2.04
C LYS A 198 15.56 -15.99 -3.48
N ARG A 199 15.74 -17.21 -4.02
CA ARG A 199 15.28 -17.56 -5.37
C ARG A 199 13.77 -17.38 -5.55
N LYS A 200 12.96 -17.79 -4.57
CA LYS A 200 11.50 -17.58 -4.62
C LYS A 200 11.11 -16.11 -4.63
N VAL A 201 11.83 -15.28 -3.87
CA VAL A 201 11.60 -13.82 -3.84
C VAL A 201 11.99 -13.19 -5.17
N GLU A 202 13.12 -13.59 -5.76
CA GLU A 202 13.56 -13.13 -7.08
C GLU A 202 12.56 -13.50 -8.17
N ASP A 203 12.06 -14.73 -8.17
CA ASP A 203 11.04 -15.23 -9.10
C ASP A 203 9.71 -14.47 -8.96
N ALA A 204 9.22 -14.30 -7.73
CA ALA A 204 8.02 -13.52 -7.45
C ALA A 204 8.17 -12.05 -7.88
N SER A 205 9.36 -11.46 -7.68
CA SER A 205 9.67 -10.09 -8.08
C SER A 205 9.69 -9.94 -9.60
N TYR A 206 10.24 -10.92 -10.32
CA TYR A 206 10.21 -10.96 -11.77
C TYR A 206 8.78 -11.05 -12.31
N HIS A 207 7.97 -11.98 -11.79
CA HIS A 207 6.57 -12.10 -12.17
C HIS A 207 5.77 -10.83 -11.89
N HIS A 208 6.00 -10.19 -10.75
CA HIS A 208 5.38 -8.91 -10.43
C HIS A 208 5.78 -7.83 -11.45
N GLY A 209 7.07 -7.72 -11.79
CA GLY A 209 7.57 -6.77 -12.79
C GLY A 209 6.94 -6.97 -14.17
N VAL A 210 6.80 -8.22 -14.62
CA VAL A 210 6.13 -8.56 -15.89
C VAL A 210 4.66 -8.15 -15.86
N THR A 211 3.94 -8.45 -14.78
CA THR A 211 2.52 -8.08 -14.65
C THR A 211 2.33 -6.58 -14.61
N VAL A 212 3.15 -5.85 -13.86
CA VAL A 212 3.13 -4.37 -13.84
C VAL A 212 3.44 -3.80 -15.22
N GLY A 213 4.41 -4.38 -15.94
CA GLY A 213 4.72 -4.00 -17.32
C GLY A 213 3.52 -4.16 -18.25
N LYS A 214 2.81 -5.29 -18.18
CA LYS A 214 1.60 -5.55 -18.95
C LYS A 214 0.46 -4.60 -18.60
N MET A 215 0.23 -4.33 -17.32
CA MET A 215 -0.78 -3.36 -16.89
C MET A 215 -0.47 -1.96 -17.40
N ARG A 216 0.80 -1.54 -17.30
CA ARG A 216 1.21 -0.22 -17.79
C ARG A 216 1.09 -0.09 -19.30
N SER A 217 1.39 -1.14 -20.06
CA SER A 217 1.21 -1.13 -21.51
C SER A 217 -0.27 -1.14 -21.92
N SER A 218 -1.13 -1.87 -21.21
CA SER A 218 -2.58 -1.82 -21.44
C SER A 218 -3.17 -0.45 -21.10
N ASP A 219 -2.76 0.15 -19.99
CA ASP A 219 -3.21 1.49 -19.59
C ASP A 219 -2.81 2.55 -20.63
N GLY A 220 -1.59 2.44 -21.17
CA GLY A 220 -1.13 3.27 -22.27
C GLY A 220 -1.98 3.08 -23.53
N TYR A 221 -2.24 1.83 -23.92
CA TYR A 221 -3.10 1.51 -25.06
C TYR A 221 -4.51 2.09 -24.92
N PHE A 222 -5.18 1.89 -23.77
CA PHE A 222 -6.53 2.41 -23.55
C PHE A 222 -6.57 3.94 -23.50
N ARG A 223 -5.52 4.58 -22.98
CA ARG A 223 -5.41 6.05 -23.02
C ARG A 223 -5.39 6.57 -24.45
N TYR A 224 -4.55 5.99 -25.32
CA TYR A 224 -4.51 6.40 -26.72
C TYR A 224 -5.84 6.16 -27.43
N LEU A 225 -6.49 5.02 -27.15
CA LEU A 225 -7.80 4.72 -27.72
C LEU A 225 -8.85 5.73 -27.26
N TYR A 226 -8.82 6.12 -25.99
CA TYR A 226 -9.68 7.17 -25.47
C TYR A 226 -9.42 8.52 -26.14
N GLU A 227 -8.17 8.95 -26.24
CA GLU A 227 -7.77 10.19 -26.92
C GLU A 227 -8.21 10.22 -28.39
N ASP A 228 -8.05 9.11 -29.11
CA ASP A 228 -8.49 8.97 -30.50
C ASP A 228 -10.02 9.10 -30.62
N THR A 229 -10.78 8.40 -29.77
CA THR A 229 -12.25 8.50 -29.79
C THR A 229 -12.75 9.90 -29.45
N GLN A 230 -12.08 10.57 -28.50
CA GLN A 230 -12.40 11.94 -28.13
C GLN A 230 -12.10 12.91 -29.29
N SER A 231 -10.95 12.75 -29.96
CA SER A 231 -10.58 13.54 -31.14
C SER A 231 -11.59 13.35 -32.27
N ASP A 232 -12.00 12.12 -32.54
CA ASP A 232 -12.99 11.82 -33.58
C ASP A 232 -14.38 12.36 -33.24
N GLN A 233 -14.80 12.29 -31.97
CA GLN A 233 -16.03 12.92 -31.52
C GLN A 233 -15.96 14.44 -31.68
N GLN A 234 -14.84 15.08 -31.32
CA GLN A 234 -14.65 16.52 -31.50
C GLN A 234 -14.76 16.90 -32.99
N LYS A 235 -14.14 16.14 -33.91
CA LYS A 235 -14.28 16.36 -35.36
C LYS A 235 -15.73 16.27 -35.81
N LYS A 236 -16.49 15.26 -35.34
CA LYS A 236 -17.92 15.11 -35.64
C LYS A 236 -18.74 16.29 -35.13
N VAL A 237 -18.49 16.73 -33.90
CA VAL A 237 -19.16 17.90 -33.30
C VAL A 237 -18.86 19.17 -34.09
N ILE A 238 -17.61 19.40 -34.50
CA ILE A 238 -17.24 20.55 -35.34
C ILE A 238 -17.94 20.50 -36.69
N SER A 239 -17.98 19.33 -37.33
CA SER A 239 -18.69 19.13 -38.60
C SER A 239 -20.19 19.43 -38.48
N LEU A 240 -20.85 18.93 -37.42
CA LEU A 240 -22.26 19.17 -37.15
C LEU A 240 -22.54 20.66 -36.88
N LYS A 241 -21.72 21.33 -36.08
CA LYS A 241 -21.85 22.78 -35.85
C LYS A 241 -21.75 23.57 -37.15
N ARG A 242 -20.84 23.17 -38.06
CA ARG A 242 -20.70 23.79 -39.37
C ARG A 242 -21.94 23.56 -40.25
N SER A 243 -22.54 22.37 -40.24
CA SER A 243 -23.76 22.11 -41.01
C SER A 243 -24.96 22.87 -40.46
N CYS A 244 -25.13 22.95 -39.13
CA CYS A 244 -26.16 23.78 -38.49
C CYS A 244 -26.02 25.25 -38.90
N ALA A 245 -24.81 25.82 -38.83
CA ALA A 245 -24.58 27.21 -39.23
C ALA A 245 -24.85 27.46 -40.73
N LEU A 246 -24.64 26.47 -41.61
CA LEU A 246 -25.00 26.58 -43.03
C LEU A 246 -26.52 26.54 -43.23
N MET A 247 -27.23 25.64 -42.54
CA MET A 247 -28.69 25.55 -42.60
C MET A 247 -29.37 26.81 -42.05
N GLU A 248 -28.86 27.37 -40.96
CA GLU A 248 -29.35 28.65 -40.40
C GLU A 248 -29.28 29.77 -41.44
N LYS A 249 -28.14 29.91 -42.13
CA LYS A 249 -27.99 30.89 -43.22
C LYS A 249 -28.97 30.66 -44.38
N GLN A 250 -29.19 29.39 -44.76
CA GLN A 250 -30.17 29.04 -45.79
C GLN A 250 -31.60 29.36 -45.35
N MET A 251 -31.95 29.05 -44.10
CA MET A 251 -33.25 29.40 -43.51
C MET A 251 -33.48 30.91 -43.51
N ASP A 252 -32.47 31.70 -43.15
CA ASP A 252 -32.61 33.15 -43.13
C ASP A 252 -32.72 33.74 -44.54
N LEU A 253 -32.01 33.18 -45.52
CA LEU A 253 -32.18 33.52 -46.94
C LEU A 253 -33.60 33.19 -47.43
N LEU A 254 -34.12 31.99 -47.11
CA LEU A 254 -35.48 31.59 -47.45
C LEU A 254 -36.53 32.49 -46.77
N LYS A 255 -36.36 32.83 -45.49
CA LYS A 255 -37.22 33.81 -44.80
C LYS A 255 -37.18 35.16 -45.50
N GLY A 256 -36.01 35.60 -45.97
CA GLY A 256 -35.84 36.80 -46.79
C GLY A 256 -36.64 36.74 -48.09
N HIS A 257 -36.53 35.64 -48.84
CA HIS A 257 -37.30 35.41 -50.07
C HIS A 257 -38.81 35.40 -49.82
N VAL A 258 -39.28 34.72 -48.76
CA VAL A 258 -40.70 34.69 -48.39
C VAL A 258 -41.22 36.10 -48.07
N ARG A 259 -40.47 36.90 -47.30
CA ARG A 259 -40.85 38.29 -47.02
C ARG A 259 -40.91 39.14 -48.29
N LEU A 260 -39.98 38.94 -49.22
CA LEU A 260 -39.97 39.66 -50.50
C LEU A 260 -41.15 39.26 -51.38
N LEU A 261 -41.46 37.96 -51.48
CA LEU A 261 -42.64 37.46 -52.18
C LEU A 261 -43.95 38.00 -51.60
N LEU A 262 -44.08 38.02 -50.27
CA LEU A 262 -45.25 38.60 -49.59
C LEU A 262 -45.38 40.10 -49.88
N LYS A 263 -44.26 40.83 -49.98
CA LYS A 263 -44.27 42.24 -50.34
C LYS A 263 -44.73 42.46 -51.78
N VAL A 264 -44.19 41.71 -52.74
CA VAL A 264 -44.61 41.77 -54.15
C VAL A 264 -46.08 41.41 -54.30
N ALA A 265 -46.54 40.33 -53.64
CA ALA A 265 -47.95 39.94 -53.67
C ALA A 265 -48.89 40.98 -53.04
N ALA A 266 -48.44 41.71 -52.02
CA ALA A 266 -49.21 42.81 -51.44
C ALA A 266 -49.26 44.04 -52.39
N GLU A 267 -48.17 44.34 -53.10
CA GLU A 267 -48.12 45.40 -54.12
C GLU A 267 -49.00 45.06 -55.34
N ASP A 268 -48.99 43.81 -55.82
CA ASP A 268 -49.85 43.33 -56.90
C ASP A 268 -51.32 43.20 -56.46
N GLY A 269 -51.57 42.74 -55.22
CA GLY A 269 -52.90 42.65 -54.61
C GLY A 269 -53.55 44.01 -54.38
N SER A 270 -52.75 45.06 -54.14
CA SER A 270 -53.19 46.46 -54.08
C SER A 270 -53.64 47.00 -55.44
N LEU A 271 -53.27 46.36 -56.54
CA LEU A 271 -53.72 46.68 -57.91
C LEU A 271 -54.86 45.76 -58.38
N ALA A 272 -55.23 44.75 -57.61
CA ALA A 272 -56.14 43.67 -58.01
C ALA A 272 -57.45 43.63 -57.21
N GLU A 273 -58.01 44.78 -56.83
CA GLU A 273 -59.42 44.90 -56.41
C GLU A 273 -60.39 44.78 -57.61
N GLY A 274 -60.08 43.91 -58.58
CA GLY A 274 -60.84 43.80 -59.82
C GLY A 274 -60.33 42.78 -60.81
N ARG A 275 -60.03 41.53 -60.41
CA ARG A 275 -60.15 40.37 -61.32
C ARG A 275 -60.05 39.03 -60.59
N SER A 276 -61.14 38.30 -60.69
CA SER A 276 -61.30 36.91 -60.27
C SER A 276 -60.62 35.92 -61.21
N ALA A 277 -60.03 34.87 -60.60
CA ALA A 277 -59.72 33.53 -61.10
C ALA A 277 -58.46 33.33 -61.98
N PRO A 278 -57.95 32.08 -62.15
CA PRO A 278 -58.12 30.84 -61.37
C PRO A 278 -56.79 30.25 -60.85
N SER A 279 -56.92 29.33 -59.90
CA SER A 279 -55.87 28.51 -59.30
C SER A 279 -55.57 27.28 -60.16
N GLU A 280 -54.34 27.17 -60.67
CA GLU A 280 -53.74 25.90 -61.10
C GLU A 280 -52.31 25.83 -60.56
N LEU A 281 -52.10 24.91 -59.61
CA LEU A 281 -50.78 24.57 -59.09
C LEU A 281 -50.18 23.45 -59.95
N PRO A 282 -48.96 23.60 -60.47
CA PRO A 282 -48.27 22.49 -61.13
C PRO A 282 -47.72 21.52 -60.08
N ASP A 283 -48.08 20.25 -60.20
CA ASP A 283 -47.51 19.12 -59.46
C ASP A 283 -46.00 19.02 -59.73
N GLY A 284 -45.20 19.57 -58.81
CA GLY A 284 -43.75 19.44 -58.83
C GLY A 284 -43.31 18.11 -58.26
N GLU A 285 -42.90 17.19 -59.14
CA GLU A 285 -42.22 15.94 -58.80
C GLU A 285 -41.05 16.17 -57.81
N LEU A 286 -41.10 15.49 -56.67
CA LEU A 286 -39.99 15.44 -55.72
C LEU A 286 -38.79 14.70 -56.34
N PRO A 287 -37.57 15.26 -56.29
CA PRO A 287 -36.38 14.60 -56.81
C PRO A 287 -36.08 13.33 -56.01
N LYS A 288 -36.02 12.22 -56.75
CA LYS A 288 -35.73 10.86 -56.27
C LYS A 288 -34.37 10.82 -55.57
N LEU A 289 -34.36 10.65 -54.25
CA LEU A 289 -33.13 10.50 -53.47
C LEU A 289 -32.34 9.26 -53.92
N PRO A 290 -31.00 9.34 -54.05
CA PRO A 290 -30.18 8.18 -54.35
C PRO A 290 -30.21 7.17 -53.19
N PRO A 291 -30.11 5.86 -53.49
CA PRO A 291 -30.10 4.83 -52.45
C PRO A 291 -28.91 4.99 -51.50
N PRO A 292 -29.07 4.66 -50.20
CA PRO A 292 -28.00 4.76 -49.23
C PRO A 292 -26.83 3.87 -49.63
N THR A 293 -25.64 4.45 -49.73
CA THR A 293 -24.40 3.73 -50.00
C THR A 293 -24.14 2.73 -48.88
N PRO A 294 -23.88 1.44 -49.17
CA PRO A 294 -23.61 0.45 -48.13
C PRO A 294 -22.34 0.84 -47.38
N HIS A 295 -22.46 0.96 -46.05
CA HIS A 295 -21.33 1.20 -45.16
C HIS A 295 -20.30 0.07 -45.34
N ARG A 296 -19.17 0.41 -45.98
CA ARG A 296 -18.01 -0.46 -46.14
C ARG A 296 -17.38 -0.66 -44.75
N MET A 297 -17.62 -1.82 -44.16
CA MET A 297 -16.95 -2.22 -42.91
C MET A 297 -15.43 -2.22 -43.13
N PRO A 298 -14.64 -1.71 -42.17
CA PRO A 298 -13.19 -1.76 -42.25
C PRO A 298 -12.72 -3.23 -42.29
N PRO A 299 -11.66 -3.54 -43.06
CA PRO A 299 -11.15 -4.90 -43.16
C PRO A 299 -10.67 -5.38 -41.78
N ARG A 300 -11.11 -6.58 -41.40
CA ARG A 300 -10.68 -7.29 -40.19
C ARG A 300 -9.16 -7.40 -40.21
N SER A 301 -8.50 -6.86 -39.20
CA SER A 301 -7.05 -7.00 -39.03
C SER A 301 -6.68 -8.48 -38.88
N PRO A 302 -5.55 -8.93 -39.48
CA PRO A 302 -5.13 -10.32 -39.40
C PRO A 302 -4.73 -10.67 -37.96
N GLU A 303 -5.27 -11.77 -37.45
CA GLU A 303 -4.89 -12.33 -36.16
C GLU A 303 -3.42 -12.78 -36.23
N LEU A 304 -2.57 -12.12 -35.45
CA LEU A 304 -1.19 -12.54 -35.24
C LEU A 304 -1.20 -13.72 -34.27
N HIS A 305 -1.07 -14.93 -34.82
CA HIS A 305 -0.71 -16.11 -34.04
C HIS A 305 0.75 -15.99 -33.59
N HIS A 306 0.93 -15.85 -32.28
CA HIS A 306 2.19 -16.08 -31.58
C HIS A 306 1.99 -17.14 -30.51
#